data_AF-A0A950TQ17-F1
#
_entry.id   AF-A0A950TQ17-F1
#
_cell.length_a   1.000
_cell.length_b   1.000
_cell.length_c   1.000
_cell.angle_alpha   90.00
_cell.angle_beta   90.00
_cell.angle_gamma   90.00
#
_symmetry.space_group_name_H-M   'P 1'
#
loop_
_entity.id
_entity.type
_entity.pdbx_description
1 polymer ?
#
loop_
_entity_poly.entity_id
_entity_poly.type
_entity_poly.pdbx_seq_one_letter_code
_entity_poly.pdbx_strand_id
1 'polypeptide(L)'
;GNMFVPIDTLTPILADLLAQGRPAAPPPPWLGLNTEEQDGRLVITQVSPEGPAEKAGLERGDIIVGVGGVAIKSLPEFYRKVWARGAAGTTIPLDVAQDRGKRRVDVKSMNRLDHLRLKSTF
;
A
#
# COMPACT_ATOMS: atom_id res chain seq x y z
N GLY A 1 -5.03 -22.98 -2.04
CA GLY A 1 -6.31 -22.65 -2.69
C GLY A 1 -6.02 -22.08 -4.07
N ASN A 2 -6.83 -22.41 -5.07
CA ASN A 2 -6.61 -21.93 -6.44
C ASN A 2 -6.96 -20.43 -6.50
N MET A 3 -6.03 -19.61 -6.97
CA MET A 3 -6.26 -18.18 -7.25
C MET A 3 -6.63 -18.03 -8.72
N PHE A 4 -7.77 -17.40 -9.01
CA PHE A 4 -8.20 -17.07 -10.36
C PHE A 4 -8.57 -15.58 -10.45
N VAL A 5 -8.27 -14.95 -11.57
CA VAL A 5 -8.69 -13.59 -11.90
C VAL A 5 -9.87 -13.71 -12.88
N PRO A 6 -11.08 -13.24 -12.53
CA PRO A 6 -12.24 -13.37 -13.42
C PRO A 6 -12.03 -12.65 -14.75
N ILE A 7 -12.44 -13.27 -15.87
CA ILE A 7 -12.30 -12.68 -17.20
C ILE A 7 -13.05 -11.34 -17.34
N ASP A 8 -14.14 -11.16 -16.58
CA ASP A 8 -14.92 -9.92 -16.57
C ASP A 8 -14.10 -8.71 -16.08
N THR A 9 -13.01 -8.95 -15.35
CA THR A 9 -12.09 -7.88 -14.93
C THR A 9 -11.19 -7.36 -16.07
N LEU A 10 -11.05 -8.12 -17.16
CA LEU A 10 -10.22 -7.75 -18.31
C LEU A 10 -10.96 -6.79 -19.25
N THR A 11 -12.24 -7.05 -19.52
CA THR A 11 -13.03 -6.31 -20.51
C THR A 11 -12.93 -4.78 -20.37
N PRO A 12 -13.02 -4.19 -19.16
CA PRO A 12 -12.95 -2.73 -19.00
C PRO A 12 -11.58 -2.12 -19.31
N ILE A 13 -10.49 -2.90 -19.22
CA ILE A 13 -9.11 -2.40 -19.34
C ILE A 13 -8.41 -2.86 -20.62
N LEU A 14 -9.01 -3.76 -21.40
CA LEU A 14 -8.38 -4.37 -22.57
C LEU A 14 -7.96 -3.34 -23.63
N ALA A 15 -8.80 -2.35 -23.91
CA ALA A 15 -8.50 -1.32 -24.90
C ALA A 15 -7.25 -0.51 -24.50
N ASP A 16 -7.16 -0.09 -23.23
CA ASP A 16 -6.02 0.63 -22.70
C ASP A 16 -4.74 -0.23 -22.71
N LEU A 17 -4.87 -1.51 -22.38
CA LEU A 17 -3.75 -2.46 -22.43
C LEU A 17 -3.19 -2.60 -23.85
N LEU A 18 -4.05 -2.70 -24.86
CA LEU A 18 -3.61 -2.79 -26.27
C LEU A 18 -2.95 -1.49 -26.75
N ALA A 19 -3.47 -0.33 -26.33
CA ALA A 19 -2.98 0.96 -26.79
C ALA A 19 -1.72 1.45 -26.05
N GLN A 20 -1.62 1.17 -24.76
CA GLN A 20 -0.64 1.80 -23.85
C GLN A 20 0.18 0.81 -23.02
N GLY A 21 -0.15 -0.49 -23.08
CA GLY A 21 0.48 -1.52 -22.25
C GLY A 21 0.10 -1.46 -20.77
N ARG A 22 -0.86 -0.62 -20.37
CA ARG A 22 -1.34 -0.46 -18.99
C ARG A 22 -2.77 0.09 -18.96
N PRO A 23 -3.55 -0.19 -17.90
CA PRO A 23 -4.85 0.47 -17.71
C PRO A 23 -4.72 1.99 -17.61
N ALA A 24 -5.70 2.74 -18.12
CA ALA A 24 -5.73 4.20 -17.98
C ALA A 24 -6.13 4.67 -16.57
N ALA A 25 -6.64 3.76 -15.74
CA ALA A 25 -7.03 4.06 -14.37
C ALA A 25 -5.82 4.62 -13.56
N PRO A 26 -6.06 5.59 -12.66
CA PRO A 26 -5.01 6.09 -11.77
C PRO A 26 -4.37 4.95 -10.97
N PRO A 27 -3.03 4.92 -10.84
CA PRO A 27 -2.37 3.84 -10.11
C PRO A 27 -2.77 3.87 -8.63
N PRO A 28 -2.96 2.70 -7.99
CA PRO A 28 -3.30 2.63 -6.58
C PRO A 28 -2.18 3.22 -5.72
N PRO A 29 -2.50 3.74 -4.52
CA PRO A 29 -1.53 4.31 -3.62
C PRO A 29 -0.65 3.18 -3.06
N TRP A 30 0.64 3.25 -3.35
CA TRP A 30 1.63 2.35 -2.78
C TRP A 30 2.39 3.03 -1.66
N LEU A 31 2.48 2.33 -0.51
CA LEU A 31 3.11 2.84 0.70
C LEU A 31 4.54 2.32 0.88
N GLY A 32 4.98 1.32 0.12
CA GLY A 32 6.33 0.75 0.30
C GLY A 32 6.50 -0.07 1.57
N LEU A 33 5.43 -0.68 2.08
CA LEU A 33 5.47 -1.58 3.23
C LEU A 33 4.93 -2.97 2.84
N ASN A 34 5.49 -4.00 3.46
CA ASN A 34 4.90 -5.33 3.53
C ASN A 34 4.34 -5.55 4.93
N THR A 35 3.14 -6.11 5.01
CA THR A 35 2.44 -6.34 6.27
C THR A 35 1.91 -7.75 6.33
N GLU A 36 2.00 -8.33 7.52
CA GLU A 36 1.49 -9.66 7.82
C GLU A 36 0.61 -9.60 9.06
N GLU A 37 -0.32 -10.54 9.15
CA GLU A 37 -1.18 -10.69 10.32
C GLU A 37 -0.50 -11.67 11.30
N GLN A 38 -0.15 -11.18 12.48
CA GLN A 38 0.48 -11.94 13.56
C GLN A 38 -0.31 -11.71 14.84
N ASP A 39 -0.83 -12.77 15.46
CA ASP A 39 -1.65 -12.72 16.68
C ASP A 39 -2.80 -11.69 16.62
N GLY A 40 -3.46 -11.57 15.47
CA GLY A 40 -4.56 -10.63 15.24
C GLY A 40 -4.13 -9.15 15.10
N ARG A 41 -2.83 -8.90 14.88
CA ARG A 41 -2.25 -7.56 14.69
C ARG A 41 -1.60 -7.49 13.31
N LEU A 42 -1.70 -6.34 12.65
CA LEU A 42 -0.98 -6.11 11.40
C LEU A 42 0.41 -5.57 11.71
N VAL A 43 1.42 -6.39 11.47
CA VAL A 43 2.83 -6.07 11.73
C VAL A 43 3.52 -5.73 10.41
N ILE A 44 4.29 -4.65 10.39
CA ILE A 44 5.15 -4.33 9.26
C ILE A 44 6.34 -5.29 9.27
N THR A 45 6.44 -6.17 8.27
CA THR A 45 7.54 -7.14 8.17
C THR A 45 8.69 -6.64 7.30
N GLN A 46 8.41 -5.70 6.39
CA GLN A 46 9.42 -5.09 5.54
C GLN A 46 9.02 -3.66 5.16
N VAL A 47 10.02 -2.79 5.07
CA VAL A 47 9.90 -1.45 4.50
C VAL A 47 10.80 -1.38 3.27
N SER A 48 10.28 -0.81 2.18
CA SER A 48 11.02 -0.63 0.93
C SER A 48 12.01 0.53 1.09
N PRO A 49 13.32 0.30 0.85
CA PRO A 49 14.32 1.37 0.93
C PRO A 49 14.00 2.49 -0.05
N GLU A 50 14.06 3.74 0.42
CA GLU A 50 13.68 4.99 -0.24
C GLU A 50 12.19 5.11 -0.59
N GLY A 51 11.39 4.16 -0.12
CA GLY A 51 9.95 4.13 -0.30
C GLY A 51 9.21 5.13 0.58
N PRO A 52 7.90 5.32 0.34
CA PRO A 52 7.08 6.25 1.13
C PRO A 52 7.08 5.97 2.64
N ALA A 53 6.97 4.70 3.03
CA ALA A 53 6.94 4.28 4.43
C ALA A 53 8.25 4.61 5.16
N GLU A 54 9.41 4.36 4.54
CA GLU A 54 10.70 4.70 5.13
C GLU A 54 10.86 6.21 5.30
N LYS A 55 10.50 7.00 4.27
CA LYS A 55 10.52 8.47 4.32
C LYS A 55 9.60 9.05 5.40
N ALA A 56 8.54 8.32 5.74
CA ALA A 56 7.62 8.68 6.82
C ALA A 56 8.08 8.18 8.21
N GLY A 57 9.23 7.48 8.28
CA GLY A 57 9.78 6.94 9.52
C GLY A 57 9.01 5.74 10.07
N LEU A 58 8.45 4.91 9.18
CA LEU A 58 7.93 3.59 9.54
C LEU A 58 9.04 2.56 9.47
N GLU A 59 9.00 1.62 10.40
CA GLU A 59 10.05 0.61 10.55
C GLU A 59 9.45 -0.80 10.64
N ARG A 60 10.29 -1.80 10.41
CA ARG A 60 9.93 -3.20 10.64
C ARG A 60 9.59 -3.39 12.13
N GLY A 61 8.49 -4.08 12.41
CA GLY A 61 7.99 -4.32 13.77
C GLY A 61 6.89 -3.35 14.20
N ASP A 62 6.69 -2.26 13.48
CA ASP A 62 5.57 -1.35 13.71
C ASP A 62 4.23 -2.07 13.51
N ILE A 63 3.26 -1.76 14.38
CA ILE A 63 1.93 -2.37 14.33
C ILE A 63 0.93 -1.35 13.82
N ILE A 64 0.30 -1.63 12.68
CA ILE A 64 -0.74 -0.77 12.13
C ILE A 64 -2.06 -1.11 12.83
N VAL A 65 -2.67 -0.10 13.46
CA VAL A 65 -3.93 -0.24 14.18
C VAL A 65 -5.09 0.51 13.52
N GLY A 66 -4.81 1.43 12.59
CA GLY A 66 -5.84 2.18 11.89
C GLY A 66 -5.33 2.91 10.65
N VAL A 67 -6.28 3.35 9.83
CA VAL A 67 -6.03 4.19 8.65
C VAL A 67 -6.94 5.42 8.73
N GLY A 68 -6.34 6.57 9.00
CA GLY A 68 -7.01 7.86 9.15
C GLY A 68 -8.08 7.87 10.24
N GLY A 69 -7.72 7.38 11.43
CA GLY A 69 -8.59 7.32 12.61
C GLY A 69 -9.57 6.16 12.62
N VAL A 70 -9.65 5.38 11.53
CA VAL A 70 -10.55 4.22 11.45
C VAL A 70 -9.75 2.95 11.76
N ALA A 71 -10.14 2.26 12.83
CA ALA A 71 -9.53 1.00 13.22
C ALA A 71 -9.62 -0.05 12.10
N ILE A 72 -8.60 -0.90 12.01
CA ILE A 72 -8.54 -2.04 11.09
C ILE A 72 -8.45 -3.33 11.89
N LYS A 73 -9.01 -4.42 11.35
CA LYS A 73 -9.02 -5.74 12.00
C LYS A 73 -8.32 -6.84 11.20
N SER A 74 -8.04 -6.61 9.92
CA SER A 74 -7.44 -7.62 9.05
C SER A 74 -6.63 -7.00 7.92
N LEU A 75 -5.71 -7.78 7.36
CA LEU A 75 -4.88 -7.39 6.23
C LEU A 75 -5.70 -6.94 5.00
N PRO A 76 -6.78 -7.64 4.58
CA PRO A 76 -7.62 -7.18 3.47
C PRO A 76 -8.34 -5.86 3.76
N GLU A 77 -8.78 -5.63 5.01
CA GLU A 77 -9.41 -4.37 5.39
C GLU A 77 -8.43 -3.20 5.29
N PHE A 78 -7.19 -3.40 5.74
CA PHE A 78 -6.12 -2.41 5.62
C PHE A 78 -5.92 -1.96 4.17
N TYR A 79 -5.68 -2.90 3.25
CA TYR A 79 -5.46 -2.55 1.84
C TYR A 79 -6.67 -1.87 1.20
N ARG A 80 -7.90 -2.34 1.50
CA ARG A 80 -9.12 -1.67 1.02
C ARG A 80 -9.23 -0.23 1.52
N LYS A 81 -8.95 0.03 2.81
CA LYS A 81 -8.99 1.39 3.36
C LYS A 81 -7.90 2.28 2.75
N VAL A 82 -6.71 1.74 2.51
CA VAL A 82 -5.62 2.49 1.86
C VAL A 82 -6.00 2.85 0.43
N TRP A 83 -6.49 1.90 -0.38
CA TRP A 83 -6.89 2.16 -1.76
C TRP A 83 -8.11 3.08 -1.89
N ALA A 84 -9.01 3.08 -0.90
CA ALA A 84 -10.16 3.97 -0.87
C ALA A 84 -9.79 5.46 -0.64
N ARG A 85 -8.56 5.77 -0.21
CA ARG A 85 -8.15 7.16 0.03
C ARG A 85 -7.86 7.96 -1.23
N GLY A 86 -7.62 7.31 -2.36
CA GLY A 86 -7.31 7.97 -3.63
C GLY A 86 -6.17 7.30 -4.38
N ALA A 87 -5.70 7.96 -5.42
CA ALA A 87 -4.59 7.47 -6.26
C ALA A 87 -3.22 7.66 -5.58
N ALA A 88 -2.19 7.08 -6.19
CA ALA A 88 -0.80 7.40 -5.91
C ALA A 88 -0.55 8.92 -5.83
N GLY A 89 0.28 9.33 -4.89
CA GLY A 89 0.53 10.75 -4.58
C GLY A 89 -0.38 11.28 -3.46
N THR A 90 -1.39 10.54 -3.02
CA THR A 90 -2.24 10.95 -1.88
C THR A 90 -1.54 10.69 -0.55
N THR A 91 -1.71 11.58 0.43
CA THR A 91 -1.21 11.36 1.80
C THR A 91 -2.16 10.42 2.53
N ILE A 92 -1.62 9.33 3.07
CA ILE A 92 -2.35 8.28 3.79
C ILE A 92 -1.98 8.35 5.27
N PRO A 93 -2.87 8.85 6.15
CA PRO A 93 -2.64 8.84 7.59
C PRO A 93 -2.76 7.41 8.12
N LEU A 94 -1.71 6.92 8.77
CA LEU A 94 -1.68 5.63 9.44
C LEU A 94 -1.64 5.84 10.95
N ASP A 95 -2.46 5.08 11.68
CA ASP A 95 -2.37 5.00 13.13
C ASP A 95 -1.51 3.77 13.47
N VAL A 96 -0.36 4.02 14.10
CA VAL A 96 0.67 3.01 14.36
C VAL A 96 0.91 2.90 15.86
N ALA A 97 1.03 1.67 16.35
CA ALA A 97 1.42 1.34 17.71
C ALA A 97 2.85 0.81 17.73
N GLN A 98 3.66 1.36 18.63
CA GLN A 98 5.03 0.95 18.95
C GLN A 98 5.14 0.77 20.48
N ASP A 99 6.29 0.28 20.95
CA ASP A 99 6.56 0.11 22.40
C ASP A 99 6.43 1.43 23.18
N ARG A 100 6.72 2.56 22.53
CA ARG A 100 6.64 3.91 23.12
C ARG A 100 5.23 4.51 23.12
N GLY A 101 4.25 3.82 22.54
CA GLY A 101 2.86 4.25 22.47
C GLY A 101 2.29 4.30 21.05
N LYS A 102 1.13 4.96 20.91
CA LYS A 102 0.45 5.14 19.61
C LYS A 102 0.80 6.51 19.03
N ARG A 103 1.11 6.54 17.74
CA ARG A 103 1.33 7.78 16.97
C ARG A 103 0.65 7.70 15.62
N ARG A 104 0.32 8.88 15.07
CA ARG A 104 -0.16 9.01 13.70
C ARG A 104 1.02 9.35 12.78
N VAL A 105 1.08 8.68 11.63
CA VAL A 105 2.14 8.84 10.64
C VAL A 105 1.50 9.11 9.28
N ASP A 106 1.85 10.24 8.68
CA ASP A 106 1.34 10.62 7.36
C ASP A 106 2.28 10.12 6.27
N VAL A 107 1.82 9.14 5.50
CA VAL A 107 2.62 8.52 4.43
C VAL A 107 2.20 9.09 3.08
N LYS A 108 3.09 9.83 2.42
CA LYS A 108 2.85 10.33 1.06
C LYS A 108 2.99 9.18 0.06
N SER A 109 1.88 8.55 -0.30
CA SER A 109 1.88 7.41 -1.23
C SER A 109 2.48 7.79 -2.59
N MET A 110 2.95 6.79 -3.32
CA MET A 110 3.44 6.97 -4.69
C MET A 110 3.01 5.82 -5.59
N ASN A 111 3.33 5.92 -6.88
CA ASN A 111 3.15 4.82 -7.81
C ASN A 111 4.34 3.86 -7.66
N ARG A 112 4.05 2.57 -7.43
CA ARG A 112 5.08 1.54 -7.27
C ARG A 112 6.02 1.44 -8.46
N LEU A 113 5.51 1.62 -9.69
CA LEU A 113 6.32 1.50 -10.90
C LEU A 113 7.40 2.60 -10.99
N ASP A 114 7.10 3.80 -10.52
CA ASP A 114 8.05 4.92 -10.54
C ASP A 114 9.21 4.65 -9.58
N HIS A 115 8.94 4.04 -8.42
CA HIS A 115 9.98 3.60 -7.49
C HIS A 115 10.89 2.51 -8.07
N LEU A 116 10.31 1.52 -8.75
CA LEU A 116 11.08 0.40 -9.32
C LEU A 116 11.95 0.84 -10.49
N ARG A 117 11.49 1.82 -11.30
CA ARG A 117 12.28 2.38 -12.40
C ARG A 117 13.53 3.12 -11.94
N LEU A 118 13.45 3.82 -10.80
CA LEU A 118 14.60 4.53 -10.23
C LEU A 118 15.76 3.60 -9.82
N LYS A 119 15.49 2.31 -9.58
CA LYS A 119 16.52 1.32 -9.24
C LYS A 119 17.06 0.53 -10.43
N SER A 120 16.66 0.88 -11.66
CA SER A 120 17.17 0.22 -12.87
C SER A 120 18.55 0.78 -13.24
N THR A 121 19.55 0.51 -12.42
CA THR A 121 20.95 0.77 -12.75
C THR A 121 21.47 -0.41 -13.56
N PHE A 122 21.54 -0.23 -14.88
CA PHE A 122 22.51 -0.90 -15.74
C PHE A 122 23.62 0.10 -16.07
#